data_AF-A0A535SKD6-F1
#
_entry.id   AF-A0A535SKD6-F1
#
_cell.length_a   1.000
_cell.length_b   1.000
_cell.length_c   1.000
_cell.angle_alpha   90.00
_cell.angle_beta   90.00
_cell.angle_gamma   90.00
#
_symmetry.space_group_name_H-M   'P 1'
#
loop_
_entity.id
_entity.type
_entity.pdbx_description
1 polymer ?
#
loop_
_entity_poly.entity_id
_entity_poly.type
_entity_poly.pdbx_seq_one_letter_code
_entity_poly.pdbx_strand_id
1 'polypeptide(L)'
;MKEYSFVAECFWTGVKESDLVALDRRVEDCVARMTRDGRSVQYLGSMLMREDEIVMCFFEGSASNVRKAAELAEIPFERILETTHSGAAI
;
A
#
# COMPACT_ATOMS: atom_id res chain seq x y z
N MET A 1 0.92 20.81 3.69
CA MET A 1 1.96 20.06 2.95
C MET A 1 1.26 19.32 1.83
N LYS A 2 1.86 19.16 0.65
CA LYS A 2 1.23 18.44 -0.46
C LYS A 2 1.25 16.94 -0.14
N GLU A 3 0.10 16.29 -0.10
CA GLU A 3 -0.01 14.84 0.04
C GLU A 3 0.22 14.22 -1.35
N TYR A 4 1.12 13.26 -1.41
CA TYR A 4 1.49 12.56 -2.64
C TYR A 4 0.91 11.16 -2.60
N SER A 5 0.42 10.68 -3.75
CA SER A 5 -0.08 9.32 -3.89
C SER A 5 1.07 8.38 -4.26
N PHE A 6 1.11 7.20 -3.65
CA PHE A 6 2.12 6.18 -3.91
C PHE A 6 1.49 4.81 -4.14
N VAL A 7 2.18 3.99 -4.92
CA VAL A 7 1.88 2.57 -5.08
C VAL A 7 3.10 1.76 -4.64
N ALA A 8 2.87 0.79 -3.76
CA ALA A 8 3.82 -0.30 -3.54
C ALA A 8 3.46 -1.44 -4.50
N GLU A 9 4.34 -1.70 -5.47
CA GLU A 9 4.19 -2.77 -6.45
C GLU A 9 4.87 -4.04 -5.93
N CYS A 10 4.12 -5.14 -5.92
CA CYS A 10 4.55 -6.41 -5.34
C CYS A 10 4.34 -7.52 -6.38
N PHE A 11 5.41 -8.17 -6.82
CA PHE A 11 5.29 -9.44 -7.54
C PHE A 11 5.09 -10.56 -6.50
N TRP A 12 3.90 -11.15 -6.48
CA TRP A 12 3.51 -12.12 -5.45
C TRP A 12 2.95 -13.39 -6.07
N THR A 13 3.86 -14.32 -6.40
CA THR A 13 3.51 -15.62 -7.00
C THR A 13 2.56 -16.43 -6.13
N GLY A 14 1.48 -16.94 -6.73
CA GLY A 14 0.48 -17.79 -6.08
C GLY A 14 -0.45 -17.06 -5.11
N VAL A 15 -0.47 -15.72 -5.12
CA VAL A 15 -1.33 -14.91 -4.25
C VAL A 15 -2.81 -15.17 -4.49
N LYS A 16 -3.57 -15.22 -3.40
CA LYS A 16 -5.03 -15.39 -3.41
C LYS A 16 -5.71 -14.16 -2.85
N GLU A 17 -7.01 -14.01 -3.13
CA GLU A 17 -7.83 -12.94 -2.55
C GLU A 17 -7.81 -12.93 -1.02
N SER A 18 -7.78 -14.11 -0.38
CA SER A 18 -7.66 -14.21 1.08
C SER A 18 -6.36 -13.62 1.62
N ASP A 19 -5.30 -13.67 0.82
CA ASP A 19 -3.99 -13.11 1.18
C ASP A 19 -4.02 -11.59 1.09
N LEU A 20 -4.78 -11.02 0.14
CA LEU A 20 -5.06 -9.57 0.07
C LEU A 20 -5.84 -9.11 1.30
N VAL A 21 -6.91 -9.80 1.68
CA VAL A 21 -7.68 -9.43 2.89
C VAL A 21 -6.79 -9.47 4.15
N ALA A 22 -5.89 -10.45 4.24
CA ALA A 22 -4.94 -10.53 5.35
C ALA A 22 -3.88 -9.42 5.28
N LEU A 23 -3.42 -9.05 4.08
CA LEU A 23 -2.51 -7.94 3.84
C LEU A 23 -3.14 -6.62 4.26
N ASP A 24 -4.34 -6.31 3.74
CA ASP A 24 -5.06 -5.06 4.01
C ASP A 24 -5.20 -4.82 5.51
N ARG A 25 -5.63 -5.84 6.27
CA ARG A 25 -5.75 -5.76 7.74
C ARG A 25 -4.43 -5.41 8.42
N ARG A 26 -3.32 -6.04 8.00
CA ARG A 26 -1.99 -5.74 8.57
C ARG A 26 -1.58 -4.30 8.27
N VAL A 27 -1.84 -3.83 7.05
CA VAL A 27 -1.50 -2.47 6.64
C VAL A 27 -2.33 -1.44 7.40
N GLU A 28 -3.64 -1.66 7.53
CA GLU A 28 -4.55 -0.80 8.30
C GLU A 28 -4.09 -0.68 9.76
N ASP A 29 -3.78 -1.81 10.41
CA ASP A 29 -3.28 -1.82 11.79
C ASP A 29 -1.96 -1.04 11.93
N CYS A 30 -1.03 -1.19 10.99
CA CYS A 30 0.24 -0.47 10.98
C CYS A 30 0.04 1.03 10.75
N VAL A 31 -0.78 1.42 9.78
CA VAL A 31 -1.09 2.83 9.48
C VAL A 31 -1.80 3.50 10.66
N ALA A 32 -2.71 2.81 11.33
CA ALA A 32 -3.39 3.33 12.53
C ALA A 32 -2.40 3.56 13.68
N ARG A 33 -1.43 2.65 13.89
CA ARG A 33 -0.34 2.83 14.87
C ARG A 33 0.54 4.03 14.52
N MET A 34 0.99 4.12 13.27
CA MET A 34 1.84 5.22 12.80
C MET A 34 1.15 6.58 12.94
N THR A 35 -0.15 6.64 12.64
CA THR A 35 -0.96 7.85 12.81
C THR A 35 -1.00 8.29 14.28
N ARG A 36 -1.18 7.36 15.22
CA ARG A 36 -1.11 7.67 16.67
C ARG A 36 0.26 8.19 17.09
N ASP A 37 1.33 7.74 16.45
CA ASP A 37 2.71 8.20 16.66
C ASP A 37 3.05 9.51 15.91
N GLY A 38 2.05 10.18 15.33
CA GLY A 38 2.20 11.47 14.65
C GLY A 38 2.74 11.37 13.22
N ARG A 39 2.80 10.17 12.62
CA ARG A 39 3.22 9.97 11.23
C ARG A 39 2.00 9.82 10.34
N SER A 40 1.67 10.88 9.58
CA SER A 40 0.56 10.83 8.64
C SER A 40 0.91 9.96 7.42
N VAL A 41 0.12 8.90 7.23
CA VAL A 41 0.07 8.04 6.05
C VAL A 41 -1.36 7.48 5.99
N GLN A 42 -1.93 7.36 4.80
CA GLN A 42 -3.21 6.70 4.57
C GLN A 42 -3.00 5.50 3.66
N TYR A 43 -3.70 4.42 3.96
CA TYR A 43 -3.79 3.26 3.09
C TYR A 43 -5.16 3.29 2.39
N LEU A 44 -5.16 3.16 1.08
CA LEU A 44 -6.35 3.27 0.23
C LEU A 44 -6.84 1.91 -0.29
N GLY A 45 -6.21 0.82 0.15
CA GLY A 45 -6.54 -0.55 -0.27
C GLY A 45 -5.50 -1.15 -1.22
N SER A 46 -5.83 -2.33 -1.75
CA SER A 46 -4.99 -3.07 -2.69
C SER A 46 -5.77 -3.52 -3.93
N MET A 47 -5.05 -3.73 -5.02
CA MET A 47 -5.55 -4.33 -6.27
C MET A 47 -4.65 -5.49 -6.67
N LEU A 48 -5.26 -6.63 -7.00
CA LEU A 48 -4.57 -7.78 -7.59
C LEU A 48 -4.81 -7.85 -9.10
N MET A 49 -3.74 -7.70 -9.87
CA MET A 49 -3.68 -8.06 -11.29
C MET A 49 -3.42 -9.56 -11.39
N ARG A 50 -4.48 -10.36 -11.51
CA ARG A 50 -4.41 -11.83 -11.37
C ARG A 50 -3.52 -12.52 -12.39
N GLU A 51 -3.54 -12.05 -13.65
CA GLU A 51 -2.78 -12.68 -14.73
C GLU A 51 -1.27 -12.44 -14.58
N ASP A 52 -0.90 -11.29 -14.02
CA ASP A 52 0.50 -10.89 -13.81
C ASP A 52 1.03 -11.25 -12.42
N GLU A 53 0.16 -11.70 -11.52
CA GLU A 53 0.45 -11.90 -10.09
C GLU A 53 1.06 -10.65 -9.42
N ILE A 54 0.59 -9.47 -9.84
CA ILE A 54 1.01 -8.19 -9.29
C ILE A 54 -0.04 -7.66 -8.31
N VAL A 55 0.39 -7.36 -7.08
CA VAL A 55 -0.41 -6.64 -6.10
C VAL A 55 0.06 -5.19 -6.02
N MET A 56 -0.86 -4.26 -6.22
CA MET A 56 -0.64 -2.83 -6.03
C MET A 56 -1.29 -2.38 -4.73
N CYS A 57 -0.50 -1.87 -3.80
CA CYS A 57 -1.00 -1.27 -2.54
C CYS A 57 -0.96 0.25 -2.64
N PHE A 58 -2.09 0.91 -2.43
CA PHE A 58 -2.24 2.35 -2.64
C PHE A 58 -2.10 3.12 -1.34
N PHE A 59 -1.34 4.21 -1.36
CA PHE A 59 -1.11 5.05 -0.19
C PHE A 59 -1.16 6.54 -0.52
N GLU A 60 -1.43 7.34 0.51
CA GLU A 60 -1.17 8.78 0.52
C GLU A 60 -0.27 9.15 1.69
N GLY A 61 0.67 10.07 1.47
CA GLY A 61 1.55 10.58 2.51
C GLY A 61 2.88 11.09 1.97
N SER A 62 3.91 11.07 2.83
CA SER A 62 5.30 11.26 2.38
C SER A 62 5.91 9.94 1.95
N ALA A 63 6.87 9.97 1.02
CA ALA A 63 7.59 8.78 0.58
C ALA A 63 8.22 8.00 1.75
N SER A 64 8.74 8.70 2.77
CA SER A 64 9.34 8.09 3.95
C SER A 64 8.31 7.37 4.84
N ASN A 65 7.13 7.96 5.03
CA ASN A 65 6.08 7.33 5.83
C ASN A 65 5.44 6.17 5.08
N VAL A 66 5.22 6.28 3.77
CA VAL A 66 4.71 5.18 2.94
C VAL A 66 5.66 3.99 2.97
N ARG A 67 6.96 4.22 2.74
CA ARG A 67 7.97 3.16 2.84
C ARG A 67 7.97 2.51 4.22
N LYS A 68 7.92 3.32 5.28
CA LYS A 68 7.90 2.80 6.65
C LYS A 68 6.66 1.97 6.94
N ALA A 69 5.49 2.37 6.46
CA ALA A 69 4.25 1.62 6.60
C ALA A 69 4.33 0.27 5.87
N ALA A 70 4.82 0.27 4.63
CA ALA A 70 4.99 -0.94 3.82
C ALA A 70 5.97 -1.93 4.46
N GLU A 71 7.09 -1.45 4.99
CA GLU A 71 8.07 -2.27 5.72
C GLU A 71 7.49 -2.84 7.01
N LEU A 72 6.80 -2.04 7.82
CA LEU A 72 6.22 -2.48 9.09
C LEU A 72 5.05 -3.46 8.91
N ALA A 73 4.30 -3.34 7.81
CA ALA A 73 3.20 -4.24 7.48
C ALA A 73 3.66 -5.51 6.73
N GLU A 74 4.97 -5.65 6.50
CA GLU A 74 5.58 -6.77 5.79
C GLU A 74 4.98 -6.96 4.38
N ILE A 75 4.79 -5.84 3.66
CA ILE A 75 4.38 -5.89 2.27
C ILE A 75 5.56 -6.39 1.43
N PRO A 76 5.41 -7.42 0.57
CA PRO A 76 6.48 -7.94 -0.26
C PRO A 76 6.72 -7.06 -1.51
N PHE A 77 6.90 -5.76 -1.31
CA PHE A 77 7.06 -4.80 -2.40
C PHE A 77 8.45 -4.89 -3.05
N GLU A 78 8.49 -4.78 -4.37
CA GLU A 78 9.74 -4.61 -5.11
C GLU A 78 10.14 -3.14 -5.17
N ARG A 79 9.14 -2.28 -5.37
CA ARG A 79 9.32 -0.83 -5.51
C ARG A 79 8.14 -0.06 -4.94
N ILE A 80 8.43 1.19 -4.57
CA ILE A 80 7.43 2.18 -4.18
C ILE A 80 7.55 3.33 -5.17
N LEU A 81 6.45 3.63 -5.87
CA LEU A 81 6.40 4.60 -6.95
C LEU A 81 5.48 5.76 -6.56
N GLU A 82 5.91 6.99 -6.81
CA GLU A 82 5.00 8.15 -6.78
C GLU A 82 4.05 8.07 -7.96
N THR A 83 2.78 8.36 -7.74
CA THR A 83 1.72 8.17 -8.72
C THR A 83 0.82 9.40 -8.83
N THR A 84 0.19 9.52 -9.99
CA THR A 84 -0.96 10.42 -10.22
C THR A 84 -2.02 9.58 -10.89
N HIS A 85 -3.24 9.62 -10.38
CA HIS A 85 -4.38 8.95 -10.98
C HIS A 85 -5.32 9.99 -11.62
N SER A 86 -6.00 9.60 -12.69
CA SER A 86 -7.07 10.39 -13.30
C SER A 86 -8.32 9.52 -13.40
N GLY A 87 -9.42 9.98 -12.81
CA GLY A 87 -10.69 9.23 -12.73
C GLY A 87 -10.99 8.67 -11.34
N ALA A 88 -12.24 8.23 -11.12
CA ALA A 88 -12.62 7.50 -9.91
C ALA A 88 -12.07 6.06 -10.00
N ALA A 89 -11.40 5.59 -8.95
CA ALA A 89 -10.95 4.20 -8.86
C ALA A 89 -12.15 3.24 -9.07
N ILE A 90 -11.91 2.18 -9.86
CA ILE A 90 -12.91 1.17 -10.24
C ILE A 90 -13.29 0.33 -9.03
#